data_AF-A0A941NGW0-F1
#
_entry.id   AF-A0A941NGW0-F1
#
_cell.length_a   1.000
_cell.length_b   1.000
_cell.length_c   1.000
_cell.angle_alpha   90.00
_cell.angle_beta   90.00
_cell.angle_gamma   90.00
#
_symmetry.space_group_name_H-M   'P 1'
#
loop_
_entity.id
_entity.type
_entity.pdbx_description
1 polymer ?
#
loop_
_entity_poly.entity_id
_entity_poly.type
_entity_poly.pdbx_seq_one_letter_code
_entity_poly.pdbx_strand_id
1 'polypeptide(L)'
;DGWLYFGSRRDGGRGKDDIWRARQTPQGQWTVENAGPGLNSADAEYEFQPAPDGKWGVLATDKGLYRVEKTKAGWERREKFGPQINVDATGIGPMIAPSGKSFVFSRDAGGDRSGELFAVHLDGVAKWPPVCAGRR
;
A
#
# COMPACT_ATOMS: atom_id res chain seq x y z
N ASP A 1 -7.52 -9.83 6.28
CA ASP A 1 -7.49 -10.16 7.73
C ASP A 1 -8.55 -9.40 8.55
N GLY A 2 -9.41 -8.61 7.89
CA GLY A 2 -10.49 -7.87 8.56
C GLY A 2 -10.04 -6.53 9.17
N TRP A 3 -8.81 -6.11 8.91
CA TRP A 3 -8.28 -4.82 9.34
C TRP A 3 -8.42 -3.77 8.24
N LEU A 4 -8.78 -2.55 8.64
CA LEU A 4 -8.63 -1.33 7.86
C LEU A 4 -7.27 -0.71 8.19
N TYR A 5 -6.49 -0.34 7.19
CA TYR A 5 -5.18 0.31 7.36
C TYR A 5 -5.25 1.76 6.87
N PHE A 6 -4.59 2.69 7.57
CA PHE A 6 -4.57 4.10 7.20
C PHE A 6 -3.37 4.83 7.86
N GLY A 7 -2.85 5.88 7.22
CA GLY A 7 -1.81 6.75 7.78
C GLY A 7 -2.35 7.74 8.80
N SER A 8 -1.61 8.00 9.88
CA SER A 8 -1.98 9.02 10.87
C SER A 8 -0.77 9.52 11.66
N ARG A 9 -0.70 10.84 11.85
CA ARG A 9 0.27 11.55 12.71
C ARG A 9 -0.17 11.66 14.18
N ARG A 10 -0.98 10.72 14.65
CA ARG A 10 -1.44 10.74 16.05
C ARG A 10 -0.32 10.35 17.02
N ASP A 11 -0.49 10.70 18.28
CA ASP A 11 0.45 10.31 19.35
C ASP A 11 0.56 8.79 19.52
N GLY A 12 1.73 8.33 19.98
CA GLY A 12 2.03 6.91 20.16
C GLY A 12 2.55 6.20 18.90
N GLY A 13 2.87 6.96 17.84
CA GLY A 13 3.59 6.48 16.66
C GLY A 13 5.08 6.23 16.90
N ARG A 14 5.74 5.70 15.88
CA ARG A 14 7.18 5.36 15.83
C ARG A 14 8.00 6.40 15.09
N GLY A 15 7.41 7.02 14.07
CA GLY A 15 8.06 8.00 13.21
C GLY A 15 7.24 9.27 13.08
N LYS A 16 7.17 9.76 11.84
CA LYS A 16 6.41 10.96 11.50
C LYS A 16 4.92 10.62 11.37
N ASP A 17 4.51 10.19 10.19
CA ASP A 17 3.22 9.59 9.92
C ASP A 17 3.42 8.08 9.98
N ASP A 18 2.54 7.38 10.69
CA ASP A 18 2.61 5.93 10.84
C ASP A 18 1.38 5.28 10.21
N ILE A 19 1.50 4.03 9.80
CA ILE A 19 0.36 3.17 9.50
C ILE A 19 -0.29 2.72 10.81
N TRP A 20 -1.57 3.01 10.94
CA TRP A 20 -2.45 2.49 11.97
C TRP A 20 -3.41 1.48 11.34
N ARG A 21 -3.93 0.59 12.17
CA ARG A 21 -4.97 -0.35 11.76
C ARG A 21 -6.15 -0.32 12.70
N ALA A 22 -7.34 -0.45 12.14
CA ALA A 22 -8.60 -0.50 12.86
C ALA A 22 -9.39 -1.76 12.53
N ARG A 23 -10.08 -2.31 13.53
CA ARG A 23 -11.00 -3.43 13.34
C ARG A 23 -12.25 -3.21 14.16
N GLN A 24 -13.39 -3.52 13.55
CA GLN A 24 -14.66 -3.44 14.24
C GLN A 24 -14.83 -4.65 15.17
N THR A 25 -15.22 -4.40 16.41
CA THR A 25 -15.61 -5.42 17.38
C THR A 25 -16.99 -5.99 17.01
N PRO A 26 -17.35 -7.17 17.54
CA PRO A 26 -18.70 -7.73 17.36
C PRO A 26 -19.83 -6.79 17.82
N GLN A 27 -19.54 -5.88 18.75
CA GLN A 27 -20.48 -4.88 19.28
C GLN A 27 -20.55 -3.61 18.41
N GLY A 28 -19.86 -3.58 17.27
CA GLY A 28 -19.88 -2.47 16.32
C GLY A 28 -18.92 -1.32 16.65
N GLN A 29 -18.14 -1.41 17.73
CA GLN A 29 -17.13 -0.42 18.09
C GLN A 29 -15.84 -0.64 17.30
N TRP A 30 -14.97 0.35 17.20
CA TRP A 30 -13.67 0.22 16.52
C TRP A 30 -12.53 0.21 17.52
N THR A 31 -11.67 -0.82 17.44
CA THR A 31 -10.36 -0.80 18.10
C THR A 31 -9.32 -0.34 17.10
N VAL A 32 -8.39 0.51 17.54
CA VAL A 32 -7.37 1.10 16.67
C VAL A 32 -6.00 1.00 17.33
N GLU A 33 -5.01 0.56 16.59
CA GLU A 33 -3.65 0.36 17.09
C GLU A 33 -2.60 0.69 16.02
N ASN A 34 -1.38 0.98 16.48
CA ASN A 34 -0.23 1.16 15.60
C ASN A 34 0.07 -0.17 14.90
N ALA A 35 0.30 -0.14 13.58
CA ALA A 35 0.47 -1.37 12.81
C ALA A 35 1.84 -2.06 13.01
N GLY A 36 2.74 -1.44 13.77
CA GLY A 36 3.97 -2.04 14.27
C GLY A 36 5.18 -1.92 13.33
N PRO A 37 6.34 -2.48 13.75
CA PRO A 37 7.64 -2.32 13.06
C PRO A 37 7.66 -2.86 11.64
N GLY A 38 6.74 -3.78 11.32
CA GLY A 38 6.63 -4.38 10.01
C GLY A 38 6.21 -3.39 8.92
N LEU A 39 5.44 -2.37 9.30
CA LEU A 39 4.96 -1.31 8.41
C LEU A 39 5.56 0.04 8.75
N ASN A 40 5.85 0.31 10.02
CA ASN A 40 6.25 1.64 10.50
C ASN A 40 7.74 1.72 10.83
N SER A 41 8.34 2.86 10.51
CA SER A 41 9.74 3.17 10.80
C SER A 41 9.89 4.58 11.39
N ALA A 42 11.09 5.17 11.30
CA ALA A 42 11.30 6.57 11.71
C ALA A 42 10.88 7.58 10.62
N ASP A 43 10.59 7.07 9.41
CA ASP A 43 10.18 7.85 8.25
C ASP A 43 8.68 8.24 8.32
N ALA A 44 8.13 8.78 7.23
CA ALA A 44 6.68 8.99 7.11
C ALA A 44 6.07 7.88 6.23
N GLU A 45 5.19 7.07 6.81
CA GLU A 45 4.38 6.09 6.12
C GLU A 45 2.93 6.58 5.97
N TYR A 46 2.49 6.68 4.72
CA TYR A 46 1.23 7.33 4.39
C TYR A 46 0.10 6.33 4.22
N GLU A 47 0.35 5.26 3.48
CA GLU A 47 -0.69 4.34 3.03
C GLU A 47 -0.12 2.94 2.92
N PHE A 48 -0.91 1.95 3.34
CA PHE A 48 -0.61 0.55 3.13
C PHE A 48 -1.80 -0.16 2.52
N GLN A 49 -1.57 -0.80 1.38
CA GLN A 49 -2.59 -1.53 0.66
C GLN A 49 -2.21 -3.02 0.56
N PRO A 50 -2.86 -3.90 1.35
CA PRO A 50 -2.62 -5.33 1.28
C PRO A 50 -3.26 -5.93 0.02
N ALA A 51 -2.57 -6.88 -0.59
CA ALA A 51 -3.07 -7.64 -1.72
C ALA A 51 -4.28 -8.50 -1.32
N PRO A 52 -5.19 -8.82 -2.25
CA PRO A 52 -6.38 -9.63 -1.98
C PRO A 52 -6.09 -11.02 -1.39
N ASP A 53 -4.94 -11.61 -1.73
CA ASP A 53 -4.51 -12.91 -1.19
C ASP A 53 -3.99 -12.84 0.25
N GLY A 54 -3.81 -11.63 0.79
CA GLY A 54 -3.30 -11.37 2.13
C GLY A 54 -1.83 -11.75 2.34
N LYS A 55 -1.07 -12.04 1.27
CA LYS A 55 0.33 -12.50 1.36
C LYS A 55 1.34 -11.39 1.18
N TRP A 56 0.96 -10.30 0.52
CA TRP A 56 1.84 -9.15 0.27
C TRP A 56 1.04 -7.85 0.23
N GLY A 57 1.72 -6.72 0.06
CA GLY A 57 1.09 -5.41 -0.15
C GLY A 57 2.08 -4.35 -0.62
N VAL A 58 1.55 -3.16 -0.91
CA VAL A 58 2.33 -1.96 -1.24
C VAL A 58 2.24 -0.97 -0.09
N LEU A 59 3.38 -0.50 0.37
CA LEU A 59 3.50 0.56 1.38
C LEU A 59 4.05 1.82 0.72
N ALA A 60 3.34 2.94 0.86
CA ALA A 60 3.77 4.26 0.40
C ALA A 60 4.39 5.05 1.54
N THR A 61 5.59 5.59 1.31
CA THR A 61 6.35 6.37 2.31
C THR A 61 6.96 7.62 1.69
N ASP A 62 7.50 8.52 2.52
CA ASP A 62 8.33 9.66 2.07
C ASP A 62 9.66 9.23 1.42
N LYS A 63 9.97 7.93 1.45
CA LYS A 63 11.10 7.31 0.75
C LYS A 63 10.69 6.56 -0.51
N GLY A 64 9.41 6.48 -0.83
CA GLY A 64 8.87 5.82 -2.01
C GLY A 64 8.00 4.60 -1.71
N LEU A 65 7.71 3.80 -2.74
CA LEU A 65 6.90 2.59 -2.65
C LEU A 65 7.76 1.38 -2.27
N TYR A 66 7.26 0.58 -1.33
CA TYR A 66 7.88 -0.65 -0.85
C TYR A 66 6.96 -1.85 -1.03
N ARG A 67 7.56 -3.01 -1.32
CA ARG A 67 6.90 -4.30 -1.16
C ARG A 67 6.93 -4.70 0.31
N VAL A 68 5.78 -5.14 0.81
CA VAL A 68 5.63 -5.72 2.14
C VAL A 68 5.08 -7.13 2.01
N GLU A 69 5.53 -8.06 2.84
CA GLU A 69 5.06 -9.44 2.84
C GLU A 69 4.46 -9.84 4.18
N LYS A 70 3.47 -10.73 4.14
CA LYS A 70 2.86 -11.32 5.33
C LYS A 70 3.67 -12.54 5.75
N THR A 71 4.20 -12.50 6.95
CA THR A 71 4.86 -13.63 7.61
C THR A 71 4.04 -14.12 8.80
N LYS A 72 4.51 -15.18 9.45
CA LYS A 72 3.92 -15.67 10.71
C LYS A 72 3.97 -14.63 11.83
N ALA A 73 4.95 -13.72 11.80
CA ALA A 73 5.14 -12.69 12.81
C ALA A 73 4.34 -11.40 12.54
N GLY A 74 3.73 -11.27 11.35
CA GLY A 74 3.00 -10.08 10.94
C GLY A 74 3.40 -9.61 9.55
N TRP A 75 3.17 -8.34 9.27
CA TRP A 75 3.71 -7.72 8.05
C TRP A 75 5.21 -7.48 8.21
N GLU A 76 5.97 -7.58 7.12
CA GLU A 76 7.41 -7.31 7.11
C GLU A 76 7.76 -6.54 5.83
N ARG A 77 8.38 -5.37 6.01
CA ARG A 77 8.92 -4.56 4.92
C ARG A 77 10.05 -5.34 4.25
N ARG A 78 9.93 -5.56 2.94
CA ARG A 78 10.95 -6.24 2.13
C ARG A 78 11.78 -5.20 1.37
N GLU A 79 11.64 -5.18 0.06
CA GLU A 79 12.40 -4.32 -0.83
C GLU A 79 11.64 -3.03 -1.15
N LYS A 80 12.42 -1.95 -1.33
CA LYS A 80 11.94 -0.77 -2.04
C LYS A 80 11.77 -1.15 -3.51
N PHE A 81 10.65 -0.79 -4.13
CA PHE A 81 10.49 -1.03 -5.56
C PHE A 81 11.58 -0.31 -6.37
N GLY A 82 11.99 -0.92 -7.49
CA GLY A 82 13.08 -0.43 -8.31
C GLY A 82 12.86 0.96 -8.90
N PRO A 83 13.91 1.55 -9.51
CA PRO A 83 13.89 2.93 -10.01
C PRO A 83 12.82 3.17 -11.07
N GLN A 84 12.37 2.15 -11.79
CA GLN A 84 11.28 2.25 -12.77
C GLN A 84 9.91 2.60 -12.14
N ILE A 85 9.73 2.28 -10.85
CA ILE A 85 8.52 2.61 -10.08
C ILE A 85 8.76 3.90 -9.29
N ASN A 86 9.87 3.97 -8.57
CA ASN A 86 10.28 5.09 -7.73
C ASN A 86 11.14 6.11 -8.53
N VAL A 87 10.57 6.71 -9.57
CA VAL A 87 11.25 7.74 -10.40
C VAL A 87 11.06 9.12 -9.76
N ASP A 88 12.08 9.63 -9.07
CA ASP A 88 12.26 11.02 -8.60
C ASP A 88 11.03 11.72 -8.00
N ALA A 89 10.13 10.92 -7.39
CA ALA A 89 8.80 11.36 -6.98
C ALA A 89 8.25 10.45 -5.88
N THR A 90 7.35 10.98 -5.08
CA THR A 90 6.60 10.18 -4.10
C THR A 90 5.42 9.51 -4.80
N GLY A 91 5.33 8.18 -4.69
CA GLY A 91 4.14 7.44 -5.09
C GLY A 91 3.10 7.42 -3.97
N ILE A 92 1.85 7.70 -4.30
CA ILE A 92 0.71 7.71 -3.38
C ILE A 92 -0.48 6.96 -3.98
N GLY A 93 -1.45 6.59 -3.15
CA GLY A 93 -2.69 5.93 -3.56
C GLY A 93 -2.51 4.57 -4.22
N PRO A 94 -1.65 3.65 -3.72
CA PRO A 94 -1.51 2.36 -4.38
C PRO A 94 -2.81 1.56 -4.27
N MET A 95 -3.26 1.00 -5.38
CA MET A 95 -4.40 0.08 -5.44
C MET A 95 -4.00 -1.17 -6.22
N ILE A 96 -3.86 -2.30 -5.52
CA ILE A 96 -3.62 -3.61 -6.13
C ILE A 96 -4.92 -4.13 -6.76
N ALA A 97 -4.79 -4.63 -7.99
CA ALA A 97 -5.89 -5.28 -8.71
C ALA A 97 -6.40 -6.54 -7.98
N PRO A 98 -7.66 -6.96 -8.19
CA PRO A 98 -8.21 -8.16 -7.57
C PRO A 98 -7.39 -9.44 -7.82
N SER A 99 -6.66 -9.50 -8.95
CA SER A 99 -5.78 -10.63 -9.28
C SER A 99 -4.50 -10.69 -8.44
N GLY A 100 -4.12 -9.59 -7.78
CA GLY A 100 -2.84 -9.48 -7.06
C GLY A 100 -1.61 -9.40 -7.98
N LYS A 101 -1.78 -9.21 -9.29
CA LYS A 101 -0.67 -9.24 -10.27
C LYS A 101 -0.25 -7.87 -10.81
N SER A 102 -1.01 -6.84 -10.49
CA SER A 102 -0.75 -5.46 -10.89
C SER A 102 -1.27 -4.50 -9.84
N PHE A 103 -0.75 -3.28 -9.86
CA PHE A 103 -1.28 -2.19 -9.07
C PHE A 103 -1.18 -0.87 -9.84
N VAL A 104 -2.05 0.08 -9.48
CA VAL A 104 -1.94 1.47 -9.91
C VAL A 104 -1.53 2.35 -8.75
N PHE A 105 -0.88 3.47 -9.04
CA PHE A 105 -0.57 4.51 -8.06
C PHE A 105 -0.54 5.87 -8.74
N SER A 106 -0.76 6.94 -7.98
CA SER A 106 -0.54 8.31 -8.45
C SER A 106 0.87 8.75 -8.10
N ARG A 107 1.49 9.54 -8.97
CA ARG A 107 2.83 10.09 -8.71
C ARG A 107 2.77 11.57 -8.41
N ASP A 108 3.45 12.02 -7.36
CA ASP A 108 3.75 13.44 -7.17
C ASP A 108 5.22 13.72 -7.51
N ALA A 109 5.46 14.15 -8.75
CA ALA A 109 6.80 14.39 -9.30
C ALA A 109 7.20 15.88 -9.34
N GLY A 110 6.38 16.78 -8.78
CA GLY A 110 6.67 18.23 -8.79
C GLY A 110 6.80 18.88 -10.18
N GLY A 111 6.40 18.18 -11.25
CA GLY A 111 6.43 18.65 -12.63
C GLY A 111 5.19 18.22 -13.41
N ASP A 112 5.24 18.33 -14.74
CA ASP A 112 4.07 18.19 -15.64
C ASP A 112 3.29 16.86 -15.52
N ARG A 113 3.93 15.83 -14.95
CA ARG A 113 3.33 14.49 -14.75
C ARG A 113 2.87 14.23 -13.31
N SER A 114 2.89 15.24 -12.45
CA SER A 114 2.33 15.13 -11.10
C SER A 114 0.81 14.91 -11.19
N GLY A 115 0.30 13.96 -10.40
CA GLY A 115 -1.11 13.55 -10.41
C GLY A 115 -1.48 12.50 -11.47
N GLU A 116 -0.56 12.09 -12.35
CA GLU A 116 -0.83 11.00 -13.29
C GLU A 116 -0.93 9.63 -12.59
N LEU A 117 -1.74 8.74 -13.16
CA LEU A 117 -1.85 7.33 -12.76
C LEU A 117 -0.86 6.46 -13.53
N PHE A 118 -0.09 5.67 -12.80
CA PHE A 118 0.87 4.72 -13.33
C PHE A 118 0.42 3.30 -13.02
N ALA A 119 0.56 2.39 -13.99
CA ALA A 119 0.27 0.98 -13.82
C ALA A 119 1.57 0.17 -13.74
N VAL A 120 1.63 -0.75 -12.77
CA VAL A 120 2.73 -1.70 -12.59
C VAL A 120 2.20 -3.10 -12.76
N HIS A 121 2.90 -3.92 -13.56
CA HIS A 121 2.61 -5.33 -13.73
C HIS A 121 3.77 -6.16 -13.15
N LEU A 122 3.49 -7.04 -12.19
CA LEU A 122 4.51 -7.78 -11.44
C LEU A 122 5.03 -9.02 -12.19
N ASP A 123 4.19 -9.61 -13.06
CA ASP A 123 4.50 -10.83 -13.83
C ASP A 123 4.70 -10.53 -15.35
N GLY A 124 5.01 -9.29 -15.73
CA GLY A 124 4.97 -8.83 -17.12
C GLY A 124 3.58 -8.35 -17.55
N VAL A 125 3.43 -7.87 -18.79
CA VAL A 125 2.22 -7.16 -19.29
C VAL A 125 0.98 -8.06 -19.27
N ALA A 126 0.27 -8.08 -18.15
CA ALA A 126 -1.08 -8.63 -18.10
C ALA A 126 -2.03 -7.65 -18.82
N LYS A 127 -2.83 -8.14 -19.78
CA LYS A 127 -3.89 -7.34 -20.41
C LYS A 127 -4.85 -6.85 -19.32
N TRP A 128 -4.83 -5.54 -19.06
CA TRP A 128 -5.70 -4.85 -18.13
C TRP A 128 -6.52 -3.79 -18.88
N PRO A 129 -7.82 -3.60 -18.55
CA PRO A 129 -8.64 -4.41 -17.65
C PRO A 129 -9.02 -5.78 -18.25
N PRO A 130 -9.42 -6.78 -17.44
CA PRO A 130 -10.04 -7.99 -17.99
C PRO A 130 -11.27 -7.59 -18.80
N VAL A 131 -11.47 -8.23 -19.96
CA VAL A 131 -12.71 -8.06 -20.74
C VAL A 131 -13.86 -8.50 -19.83
N CYS A 132 -14.80 -7.60 -19.54
CA CYS A 132 -16.02 -7.97 -18.84
C CYS A 132 -16.64 -9.16 -19.58
N ALA A 133 -16.83 -10.29 -18.90
CA ALA A 133 -17.65 -11.36 -19.45
C ALA A 133 -19.02 -10.74 -19.73
N GLY A 134 -19.39 -10.61 -21.00
CA GLY A 134 -20.67 -10.04 -21.39
C GLY A 134 -21.78 -10.73 -20.59
N ARG A 135 -22.68 -9.92 -20.01
CA ARG A 135 -23.89 -10.45 -19.36
C ARG A 135 -24.55 -11.45 -20.31
N ARG A 136 -24.63 -12.71 -19.90
CA ARG A 136 -25.58 -13.67 -20.45
C ARG A 136 -26.74 -13.78 -19.48
#